data_AF-A0A812NEF4-F1
#
_entry.id   AF-A0A812NEF4-F1
#
_cell.length_a   1.000
_cell.length_b   1.000
_cell.length_c   1.000
_cell.angle_alpha   90.00
_cell.angle_beta   90.00
_cell.angle_gamma   90.00
#
_symmetry.space_group_name_H-M   'P 1'
#
loop_
_entity.id
_entity.type
_entity.pdbx_description
1 polymer ?
#
loop_
_entity_poly.entity_id
_entity_poly.type
_entity_poly.pdbx_seq_one_letter_code
_entity_poly.pdbx_strand_id
1 'polypeptide(L)'
;MEYDGLVKEWDACESIRNRLRGGGFLEDTSLGDEPNNKVCVLNQDVIVPLLVRMVPVNLQLPIVEQLRTVVAKLYEDNQRQVDESRVDDSAWFCRKLVVHVKRKAQKKLVSMDMDFQELCLVLKPELQDLVDGIRAQQAEDDPEDAGDEQVHF
;
A
#
# COMPACT_ATOMS: atom_id res chain seq x y z
N MET A 1 9.63 16.71 -1.38
CA MET A 1 8.72 15.81 -2.12
C MET A 1 7.39 16.53 -2.16
N GLU A 2 6.92 16.92 -3.34
CA GLU A 2 5.56 17.47 -3.50
C GLU A 2 4.61 16.29 -3.73
N TYR A 3 3.46 16.27 -3.07
CA TYR A 3 2.41 15.25 -3.24
C TYR A 3 1.40 15.64 -4.31
N ASP A 4 1.85 16.44 -5.27
CA ASP A 4 1.02 16.92 -6.36
C ASP A 4 0.44 15.73 -7.13
N GLY A 5 -0.86 15.84 -7.41
CA GLY A 5 -1.62 14.80 -8.09
C GLY A 5 -1.98 13.57 -7.24
N LEU A 6 -1.46 13.41 -6.01
CA LEU A 6 -1.77 12.25 -5.18
C LEU A 6 -3.28 12.16 -4.86
N VAL A 7 -3.93 13.28 -4.58
CA VAL A 7 -5.39 13.33 -4.38
C VAL A 7 -6.14 12.82 -5.62
N LYS A 8 -5.71 13.24 -6.82
CA LYS A 8 -6.35 12.81 -8.07
C LYS A 8 -6.14 11.32 -8.35
N GLU A 9 -4.97 10.80 -8.00
CA GLU A 9 -4.64 9.39 -8.16
C GLU A 9 -5.44 8.51 -7.20
N TRP A 10 -5.56 8.91 -5.94
CA TRP A 10 -6.44 8.24 -4.98
C TRP A 10 -7.92 8.36 -5.36
N ASP A 11 -8.38 9.51 -5.86
CA ASP A 11 -9.75 9.66 -6.36
C ASP A 11 -10.00 8.84 -7.64
N ALA A 12 -9.00 8.64 -8.49
CA ALA A 12 -9.12 7.76 -9.64
C ALA A 12 -9.23 6.27 -9.23
N CYS A 13 -8.83 5.92 -8.02
CA CYS A 13 -8.91 4.56 -7.50
C CYS A 13 -10.34 4.22 -7.05
N GLU A 14 -10.97 3.25 -7.73
CA GLU A 14 -12.36 2.88 -7.46
C GLU A 14 -12.57 2.33 -6.04
N SER A 15 -11.65 1.52 -5.53
CA SER A 15 -11.74 0.96 -4.16
C SER A 15 -11.75 2.07 -3.10
N ILE A 16 -10.87 3.07 -3.24
CA ILE A 16 -10.82 4.23 -2.34
C ILE A 16 -12.11 5.04 -2.43
N ARG A 17 -12.59 5.36 -3.65
CA ARG A 17 -13.85 6.09 -3.81
C ARG A 17 -15.04 5.34 -3.22
N ASN A 18 -15.15 4.05 -3.47
CA ASN A 18 -16.24 3.23 -2.94
C ASN A 18 -16.19 3.19 -1.40
N ARG A 19 -14.99 3.06 -0.82
CA ARG A 19 -14.77 3.11 0.63
C ARG A 19 -15.20 4.45 1.23
N LEU A 20 -14.73 5.55 0.67
CA LEU A 20 -15.03 6.90 1.15
C LEU A 20 -16.52 7.24 1.00
N ARG A 21 -17.10 7.03 -0.19
CA ARG A 21 -18.52 7.32 -0.47
C ARG A 21 -19.47 6.40 0.29
N GLY A 22 -19.02 5.18 0.63
CA GLY A 22 -19.73 4.27 1.53
C GLY A 22 -19.73 4.71 3.00
N GLY A 23 -19.11 5.85 3.33
CA GLY A 23 -19.02 6.37 4.69
C GLY A 23 -17.80 5.88 5.47
N GLY A 24 -16.92 5.09 4.85
CA GLY A 24 -15.67 4.63 5.44
C GLY A 24 -14.59 5.72 5.51
N PHE A 25 -13.38 5.28 5.83
CA PHE A 25 -12.17 6.09 5.91
C PHE A 25 -11.21 5.77 4.77
N LEU A 26 -10.11 6.53 4.65
CA LEU A 26 -9.10 6.26 3.63
C LEU A 26 -8.50 4.86 3.81
N GLU A 27 -8.15 4.49 5.03
CA GLU A 27 -7.63 3.16 5.32
C GLU A 27 -8.70 2.12 5.60
N ASP A 28 -8.36 0.87 5.32
CA ASP A 28 -9.09 -0.32 5.75
C ASP A 28 -8.36 -0.95 6.94
N THR A 29 -9.01 -0.90 8.10
CA THR A 29 -8.50 -1.44 9.37
C THR A 29 -9.16 -2.76 9.75
N SER A 30 -9.79 -3.47 8.81
CA SER A 30 -10.44 -4.76 9.10
C SER A 30 -9.47 -5.85 9.61
N LEU A 31 -8.18 -5.70 9.31
CA LEU A 31 -7.09 -6.56 9.82
C LEU A 31 -6.29 -5.92 10.97
N GLY A 32 -6.79 -4.84 11.56
CA GLY A 32 -6.13 -4.07 12.61
C GLY A 32 -5.43 -2.79 12.11
N ASP A 33 -4.89 -2.01 13.04
CA ASP A 33 -4.26 -0.70 12.83
C ASP A 33 -2.72 -0.73 12.91
N GLU A 34 -2.16 -1.88 13.32
CA GLU A 34 -0.73 -2.13 13.41
C GLU A 34 -0.15 -2.61 12.07
N PRO A 35 0.93 -1.98 11.57
CA PRO A 35 1.48 -2.29 10.27
C PRO A 35 2.09 -3.70 10.24
N ASN A 36 1.51 -4.56 9.40
CA ASN A 36 2.04 -5.87 9.04
C ASN A 36 1.87 -6.12 7.54
N ASN A 37 2.38 -7.25 7.03
CA ASN A 37 2.37 -7.54 5.60
C ASN A 37 0.93 -7.56 5.04
N LYS A 38 0.00 -8.22 5.72
CA LYS A 38 -1.40 -8.33 5.29
C LYS A 38 -2.12 -6.98 5.29
N VAL A 39 -1.89 -6.15 6.31
CA VAL A 39 -2.46 -4.79 6.37
C VAL A 39 -1.92 -3.90 5.24
N CYS A 40 -0.64 -4.06 4.86
CA CYS A 40 -0.07 -3.35 3.72
C CYS A 40 -0.70 -3.79 2.39
N VAL A 41 -0.88 -5.10 2.19
CA VAL A 41 -1.54 -5.65 0.99
C VAL A 41 -3.00 -5.19 0.90
N LEU A 42 -3.74 -5.25 2.01
CA LEU A 42 -5.12 -4.78 2.10
C LEU A 42 -5.27 -3.31 1.70
N ASN A 43 -4.27 -2.50 2.00
CA ASN A 43 -4.23 -1.06 1.72
C ASN A 43 -3.28 -0.72 0.56
N GLN A 44 -3.05 -1.66 -0.36
CA GLN A 44 -2.11 -1.45 -1.47
C GLN A 44 -2.49 -0.26 -2.37
N ASP A 45 -3.79 -0.04 -2.57
CA ASP A 45 -4.37 1.08 -3.31
C ASP A 45 -3.97 2.45 -2.71
N VAL A 46 -3.85 2.53 -1.39
CA VAL A 46 -3.40 3.73 -0.69
C VAL A 46 -1.89 3.90 -0.79
N ILE A 47 -1.12 2.82 -0.57
CA ILE A 47 0.34 2.92 -0.38
C ILE A 47 1.15 2.88 -1.67
N VAL A 48 0.73 2.18 -2.73
CA VAL A 48 1.50 2.08 -3.98
C VAL A 48 1.80 3.47 -4.57
N PRO A 49 0.85 4.41 -4.68
CA PRO A 49 1.12 5.79 -5.12
C PRO A 49 2.18 6.51 -4.29
N LEU A 50 2.25 6.22 -2.98
CA LEU A 50 3.25 6.79 -2.08
C LEU A 50 4.62 6.14 -2.31
N LEU A 51 4.68 4.82 -2.42
CA LEU A 51 5.91 4.07 -2.67
C LEU A 51 6.58 4.52 -3.98
N VAL A 52 5.81 4.68 -5.06
CA VAL A 52 6.31 5.18 -6.35
C VAL A 52 6.93 6.56 -6.22
N ARG A 53 6.31 7.48 -5.45
CA ARG A 53 6.84 8.83 -5.20
C ARG A 53 8.09 8.85 -4.32
N MET A 54 8.30 7.81 -3.51
CA MET A 54 9.51 7.69 -2.68
C MET A 54 10.76 7.35 -3.50
N VAL A 55 10.62 6.62 -4.60
CA VAL A 55 11.75 6.19 -5.45
C VAL A 55 12.61 7.36 -5.96
N PRO A 56 12.05 8.37 -6.68
CA PRO A 56 12.87 9.46 -7.25
C PRO A 56 13.54 10.36 -6.21
N VAL A 57 13.09 10.33 -4.95
CA VAL A 57 13.69 11.11 -3.85
C VAL A 57 14.49 10.23 -2.88
N ASN A 58 15.10 9.15 -3.39
CA ASN A 58 15.98 8.27 -2.64
C ASN A 58 15.34 7.71 -1.36
N LEU A 59 14.09 7.22 -1.49
CA LEU A 59 13.32 6.58 -0.43
C LEU A 59 13.06 7.48 0.79
N GLN A 60 13.07 8.80 0.63
CA GLN A 60 12.67 9.73 1.71
C GLN A 60 11.23 9.46 2.15
N LEU A 61 11.00 9.41 3.46
CA LEU A 61 9.69 9.09 4.02
C LEU A 61 8.70 10.26 3.91
N PRO A 62 7.41 9.98 3.67
CA PRO A 62 6.43 11.03 3.49
C PRO A 62 6.18 11.95 4.67
N ILE A 63 6.35 13.27 4.53
CA ILE A 63 6.18 14.23 5.63
C ILE A 63 4.70 14.24 6.08
N VAL A 64 4.46 14.01 7.38
CA VAL A 64 3.09 13.86 7.92
C VAL A 64 2.24 15.09 7.67
N GLU A 65 2.77 16.30 7.86
CA GLU A 65 2.01 17.54 7.63
C GLU A 65 1.50 17.67 6.18
N GLN A 66 2.31 17.26 5.21
CA GLN A 66 1.90 17.29 3.81
C GLN A 66 0.86 16.19 3.52
N LEU A 67 1.01 15.01 4.14
CA LEU A 67 -0.01 13.97 4.06
C LEU A 67 -1.35 14.43 4.66
N ARG A 68 -1.36 15.15 5.79
CA ARG A 68 -2.60 15.72 6.36
C ARG A 68 -3.32 16.61 5.36
N THR A 69 -2.60 17.49 4.67
CA THR A 69 -3.20 18.35 3.62
C THR A 69 -3.81 17.52 2.48
N VAL A 70 -3.11 16.48 2.00
CA VAL A 70 -3.60 15.60 0.94
C VAL A 70 -4.84 14.83 1.40
N VAL A 71 -4.79 14.23 2.60
CA VAL A 71 -5.89 13.44 3.17
C VAL A 71 -7.12 14.30 3.41
N ALA A 72 -6.97 15.48 4.01
CA ALA A 72 -8.06 16.42 4.23
C ALA A 72 -8.74 16.78 2.89
N LYS A 73 -7.92 17.09 1.87
CA LYS A 73 -8.42 17.40 0.53
C LYS A 73 -9.11 16.20 -0.12
N LEU A 74 -8.61 14.99 0.07
CA LEU A 74 -9.25 13.79 -0.47
C LEU A 74 -10.63 13.57 0.16
N TYR A 75 -10.76 13.74 1.48
CA TYR A 75 -12.05 13.68 2.16
C TYR A 75 -12.99 14.79 1.65
N GLU A 76 -12.51 16.02 1.50
CA GLU A 76 -13.28 17.15 0.94
C GLU A 76 -13.80 16.84 -0.48
N ASP A 77 -12.91 16.42 -1.39
CA ASP A 77 -13.24 16.09 -2.78
C ASP A 77 -14.24 14.91 -2.87
N ASN A 78 -14.27 14.04 -1.85
CA ASN A 78 -15.22 12.93 -1.71
C ASN A 78 -16.44 13.23 -0.81
N GLN A 79 -16.68 14.51 -0.49
CA GLN A 79 -17.81 14.97 0.33
C GLN A 79 -17.90 14.29 1.70
N ARG A 80 -16.75 13.96 2.29
CA ARG A 80 -16.63 13.37 3.63
C ARG A 80 -16.25 14.43 4.64
N GLN A 81 -17.13 14.62 5.62
CA GLN A 81 -16.84 15.42 6.81
C GLN A 81 -16.16 14.53 7.84
N VAL A 82 -14.91 14.86 8.16
CA VAL A 82 -14.11 14.24 9.21
C VAL A 82 -13.46 15.34 10.04
N ASP A 83 -13.16 15.05 11.30
CA ASP A 83 -12.42 15.99 12.16
C ASP A 83 -10.91 15.96 11.86
N GLU A 84 -10.19 16.95 12.39
CA GLU A 84 -8.73 17.06 12.22
C GLU A 84 -7.97 15.88 12.83
N SER A 85 -8.47 15.31 13.94
CA SER A 85 -7.85 14.14 14.57
C SER A 85 -7.87 12.96 13.61
N ARG A 86 -8.98 12.77 12.89
CA ARG A 86 -9.11 11.68 11.93
C ARG A 86 -8.23 11.86 10.70
N VAL A 87 -8.08 13.09 10.23
CA VAL A 87 -7.11 13.41 9.17
C VAL A 87 -5.70 13.05 9.63
N ASP A 88 -5.34 13.39 10.88
CA ASP A 88 -4.05 13.05 11.45
C ASP A 88 -3.82 11.54 11.55
N ASP A 89 -4.81 10.81 12.08
CA ASP A 89 -4.75 9.35 12.19
C ASP A 89 -4.53 8.68 10.82
N SER A 90 -5.28 9.10 9.80
CA SER A 90 -5.15 8.55 8.43
C SER A 90 -3.76 8.86 7.85
N ALA A 91 -3.24 10.07 8.08
CA ALA A 91 -1.92 10.48 7.60
C ALA A 91 -0.79 9.67 8.28
N TRP A 92 -0.87 9.48 9.60
CA TRP A 92 0.06 8.60 10.33
C TRP A 92 -0.04 7.15 9.90
N PHE A 93 -1.26 6.65 9.68
CA PHE A 93 -1.47 5.29 9.19
C PHE A 93 -0.77 5.07 7.84
N CYS A 94 -0.98 5.96 6.87
CA CYS A 94 -0.29 5.92 5.58
C CYS A 94 1.24 5.87 5.76
N ARG A 95 1.78 6.73 6.64
CA ARG A 95 3.23 6.76 6.93
C ARG A 95 3.71 5.47 7.59
N LYS A 96 2.96 4.88 8.53
CA LYS A 96 3.30 3.62 9.19
C LYS A 96 3.42 2.47 8.18
N LEU A 97 2.49 2.37 7.22
CA LEU A 97 2.53 1.32 6.21
C LEU A 97 3.76 1.44 5.29
N VAL A 98 4.03 2.62 4.74
CA VAL A 98 5.20 2.81 3.86
C VAL A 98 6.53 2.61 4.61
N VAL A 99 6.60 2.97 5.91
CA VAL A 99 7.76 2.67 6.76
C VAL A 99 7.97 1.16 6.90
N HIS A 100 6.89 0.39 7.08
CA HIS A 100 6.98 -1.06 7.20
C HIS A 100 7.49 -1.70 5.91
N VAL A 101 6.90 -1.37 4.76
CA VAL A 101 7.33 -1.86 3.44
C VAL A 101 8.79 -1.49 3.18
N LYS A 102 9.17 -0.21 3.36
CA LYS A 102 10.56 0.25 3.21
C LYS A 102 11.52 -0.56 4.07
N ARG A 103 11.20 -0.75 5.35
CA ARG A 103 12.04 -1.50 6.28
C ARG A 103 12.24 -2.96 5.84
N LYS A 104 11.17 -3.62 5.36
CA LYS A 104 11.22 -4.99 4.87
C LYS A 104 12.08 -5.09 3.61
N ALA A 105 11.84 -4.23 2.62
CA ALA A 105 12.61 -4.19 1.38
C ALA A 105 14.10 -3.88 1.62
N GLN A 106 14.42 -2.89 2.48
CA GLN A 106 15.81 -2.54 2.80
C GLN A 106 16.58 -3.67 3.52
N LYS A 107 15.91 -4.43 4.37
CA LYS A 107 16.51 -5.57 5.09
C LYS A 107 16.47 -6.87 4.29
N LYS A 108 15.98 -6.87 3.05
CA LYS A 108 15.74 -8.08 2.24
C LYS A 108 14.88 -9.12 2.97
N LEU A 109 13.94 -8.66 3.80
CA LEU A 109 12.99 -9.50 4.54
C LEU A 109 11.71 -9.68 3.74
N VAL A 110 11.86 -10.17 2.51
CA VAL A 110 10.76 -10.40 1.57
C VAL A 110 9.86 -11.53 2.11
N SER A 111 8.55 -11.37 1.98
CA SER A 111 7.53 -12.31 2.47
C SER A 111 7.33 -13.48 1.50
N MET A 112 6.68 -14.54 1.96
CA MET A 112 6.05 -15.58 1.13
C MET A 112 4.75 -15.11 0.45
N ASP A 113 4.18 -14.01 0.96
CA ASP A 113 2.97 -13.37 0.41
C ASP A 113 3.31 -12.65 -0.91
N MET A 114 2.73 -13.11 -2.02
CA MET A 114 3.04 -12.63 -3.37
C MET A 114 2.68 -11.15 -3.57
N ASP A 115 1.55 -10.70 -3.04
CA ASP A 115 1.15 -9.30 -3.15
C ASP A 115 2.10 -8.40 -2.35
N PHE A 116 2.57 -8.87 -1.18
CA PHE A 116 3.57 -8.11 -0.43
C PHE A 116 4.95 -8.09 -1.11
N GLN A 117 5.30 -9.11 -1.89
CA GLN A 117 6.51 -9.09 -2.71
C GLN A 117 6.45 -7.97 -3.74
N GLU A 118 5.31 -7.79 -4.42
CA GLU A 118 5.11 -6.70 -5.40
C GLU A 118 5.32 -5.33 -4.76
N LEU A 119 4.78 -5.11 -3.54
CA LEU A 119 5.03 -3.86 -2.80
C LEU A 119 6.51 -3.60 -2.51
N CYS A 120 7.30 -4.66 -2.24
CA CYS A 120 8.74 -4.53 -2.05
C CYS A 120 9.46 -4.19 -3.36
N LEU A 121 9.04 -4.80 -4.47
CA LEU A 121 9.61 -4.59 -5.81
C LEU A 121 9.34 -3.17 -6.34
N VAL A 122 8.19 -2.56 -5.99
CA VAL A 122 7.93 -1.14 -6.29
C VAL A 122 9.03 -0.22 -5.74
N LEU A 123 9.53 -0.50 -4.52
CA LEU A 123 10.61 0.32 -3.93
C LEU A 123 12.01 -0.09 -4.40
N LYS A 124 12.23 -1.39 -4.60
CA LYS A 124 13.54 -1.98 -4.84
C LYS A 124 13.44 -3.08 -5.90
N PRO A 125 13.41 -2.71 -7.19
CA PRO A 125 13.36 -3.67 -8.29
C PRO A 125 14.54 -4.66 -8.28
N GLU A 126 15.67 -4.29 -7.67
CA GLU A 126 16.83 -5.18 -7.51
C GLU A 126 16.58 -6.39 -6.59
N LEU A 127 15.40 -6.49 -5.96
CA LEU A 127 14.98 -7.66 -5.18
C LEU A 127 14.36 -8.76 -6.07
N GLN A 128 14.22 -8.56 -7.39
CA GLN A 128 13.57 -9.52 -8.28
C GLN A 128 14.13 -10.93 -8.16
N ASP A 129 15.45 -11.11 -8.26
CA ASP A 129 16.08 -12.43 -8.16
C ASP A 129 15.78 -13.13 -6.81
N LEU A 130 15.70 -12.36 -5.72
CA LEU A 130 15.35 -12.89 -4.41
C LEU A 130 13.87 -13.30 -4.35
N VAL A 131 12.97 -12.51 -4.92
CA VAL A 131 11.54 -12.82 -5.02
C VAL A 131 11.33 -14.08 -5.86
N ASP A 132 11.99 -14.18 -7.01
CA ASP A 132 11.89 -15.34 -7.90
C ASP A 132 12.37 -16.62 -7.21
N GLY A 133 13.47 -16.54 -6.44
CA GLY A 133 13.95 -17.66 -5.63
C GLY A 133 12.95 -18.09 -4.54
N ILE A 134 12.28 -17.14 -3.88
CA ILE A 134 11.24 -17.45 -2.88
C ILE A 134 10.04 -18.13 -3.56
N ARG A 135 9.57 -17.59 -4.68
CA ARG A 135 8.44 -18.16 -5.44
C ARG A 135 8.73 -19.56 -5.95
N ALA A 136 9.94 -19.80 -6.46
CA ALA A 136 10.36 -21.12 -6.91
C ALA A 136 10.35 -22.14 -5.76
N GLN A 137 10.90 -21.77 -4.59
CA GLN A 137 10.87 -22.63 -3.41
C GLN A 137 9.43 -22.95 -2.96
N GLN A 138 8.53 -21.96 -2.98
CA GLN A 138 7.12 -22.17 -2.62
C GLN A 138 6.41 -23.14 -3.57
N ALA A 139 6.67 -23.04 -4.87
CA ALA A 139 6.09 -23.95 -5.87
C ALA A 139 6.61 -25.40 -5.74
N GLU A 140 7.83 -25.58 -5.24
CA GLU A 140 8.36 -26.91 -4.91
C GLU A 140 7.74 -27.50 -3.64
N ASP A 141 7.47 -26.65 -2.63
CA ASP A 141 6.92 -27.06 -1.35
C ASP A 141 5.40 -27.36 -1.41
N ASP A 142 4.67 -26.74 -2.35
CA ASP A 142 3.23 -26.94 -2.55
C ASP A 142 2.86 -27.11 -4.04
N PRO A 143 3.08 -28.31 -4.61
CA PRO A 143 2.82 -28.56 -6.03
C PRO A 143 1.32 -28.65 -6.39
N GLU A 144 0.41 -28.67 -5.41
CA GLU A 144 -1.03 -28.80 -5.64
C GLU A 144 -1.70 -27.47 -6.04
N ASP A 145 -1.09 -26.32 -5.74
CA ASP A 145 -1.63 -24.98 -6.08
C ASP A 145 -1.27 -24.51 -7.51
N ALA A 146 -0.46 -25.28 -8.25
CA ALA A 146 -0.01 -24.93 -9.61
C ALA A 146 -0.98 -25.35 -10.73
N GLY A 147 -2.17 -25.87 -10.39
CA GLY A 147 -2.94 -26.75 -11.28
C GLY A 147 -4.42 -26.48 -11.55
N ASP A 148 -5.03 -25.40 -11.05
CA ASP A 148 -6.48 -25.16 -11.26
C ASP A 148 -6.78 -23.91 -12.11
N GLU A 149 -6.27 -23.86 -13.35
CA GLU A 149 -7.00 -23.22 -14.46
C GLU A 149 -7.96 -24.24 -15.06
N GLN A 150 -9.03 -24.57 -14.34
CA GLN A 150 -10.17 -25.26 -14.96
C GLN A 150 -10.93 -24.27 -15.84
N VAL A 151 -10.66 -24.41 -17.14
CA VAL A 151 -11.39 -23.79 -18.24
C VAL A 151 -12.86 -24.21 -18.15
N HIS A 152 -13.71 -23.37 -17.56
CA HIS A 152 -15.15 -23.51 -17.69
C HIS A 152 -15.57 -22.94 -19.05
N PHE A 153 -15.89 -23.87 -19.97
CA PHE A 153 -16.56 -23.60 -21.25
C PHE A 153 -18.02 -23.19 -21.04
#